data_AF-A0A7T1MNB2-F1
#
_entry.id   AF-A0A7T1MNB2-F1
#
_cell.length_a   1.000
_cell.length_b   1.000
_cell.length_c   1.000
_cell.angle_alpha   90.00
_cell.angle_beta   90.00
_cell.angle_gamma   90.00
#
_symmetry.space_group_name_H-M   'P 1'
#
loop_
_entity.id
_entity.type
_entity.pdbx_description
1 polymer ?
#
loop_
_entity_poly.entity_id
_entity_poly.type
_entity_poly.pdbx_seq_one_letter_code
_entity_poly.pdbx_strand_id
1 'polypeptide(L)'
;MPEIPKFHEFMRPLLEVLQEQGELSRIDAIEAVIEKMGITDEQMSITQESNGKPLVRGRIGWASSYLRVAGALVGPKRGFFASPGFRKDVTPLIHPSGGLRT
;
A
#
# COMPACT_ATOMS: atom_id res chain seq x y z
N MET A 1 16.65 14.63 12.39
CA MET A 1 16.29 13.76 11.24
C MET A 1 14.78 13.71 11.21
N PRO A 2 14.10 14.07 10.11
CA PRO A 2 12.65 13.91 10.04
C PRO A 2 12.31 12.44 10.29
N GLU A 3 11.50 12.17 11.32
CA GLU A 3 11.00 10.82 11.57
C GLU A 3 10.07 10.45 10.42
N ILE A 4 10.47 9.49 9.60
CA ILE A 4 9.62 8.96 8.55
C ILE A 4 8.92 7.73 9.12
N PRO A 5 7.57 7.65 9.06
CA PRO A 5 6.82 6.52 9.55
C PRO A 5 7.28 5.20 8.92
N LYS A 6 7.37 4.14 9.70
CA LYS A 6 7.81 2.82 9.21
C LYS A 6 6.75 2.17 8.32
N PHE A 7 7.14 1.19 7.53
CA PHE A 7 6.23 0.51 6.59
C PHE A 7 4.97 -0.08 7.28
N HIS A 8 5.09 -0.57 8.51
CA HIS A 8 3.97 -1.12 9.27
C HIS A 8 2.93 -0.06 9.67
N GLU A 9 3.35 1.20 9.83
CA GLU A 9 2.45 2.29 10.17
C GLU A 9 1.54 2.67 8.99
N PHE A 10 1.99 2.41 7.76
CA PHE A 10 1.17 2.61 6.55
C PHE A 10 0.16 1.48 6.30
N MET A 11 0.29 0.33 6.96
CA MET A 11 -0.63 -0.79 6.75
C MET A 11 -2.06 -0.44 7.16
N ARG A 12 -2.20 0.16 8.34
CA ARG A 12 -3.50 0.54 8.90
C ARG A 12 -4.23 1.61 8.05
N PRO A 13 -3.63 2.77 7.73
CA PRO A 13 -4.29 3.78 6.91
C PRO A 13 -4.58 3.26 5.50
N LEU A 14 -3.76 2.37 4.93
CA LEU A 14 -4.06 1.74 3.63
C LEU A 14 -5.34 0.90 3.69
N LEU A 15 -5.53 0.11 4.75
CA LEU A 15 -6.77 -0.64 4.93
C LEU A 15 -7.98 0.27 5.13
N GLU A 16 -7.84 1.30 5.96
CA GLU A 16 -8.92 2.25 6.21
C GLU A 16 -9.33 2.99 4.93
N VAL A 17 -8.38 3.47 4.13
CA VAL A 17 -8.64 4.10 2.82
C VAL A 17 -9.40 3.15 1.89
N LEU A 18 -9.01 1.87 1.83
CA LEU A 18 -9.70 0.86 1.02
C LEU A 18 -11.07 0.45 1.60
N GLN A 19 -11.31 0.65 2.89
CA GLN A 19 -12.63 0.46 3.49
C GLN A 19 -13.56 1.65 3.22
N GLU A 20 -13.03 2.87 3.24
CA GLU A 20 -13.78 4.10 2.98
C GLU A 20 -14.11 4.27 1.49
N GLN A 21 -13.13 4.03 0.61
CA GLN A 21 -13.26 4.29 -0.83
C GLN A 21 -13.48 3.01 -1.67
N GLY A 22 -13.25 1.82 -1.11
CA GLY A 22 -13.47 0.54 -1.79
C GLY A 22 -12.30 0.11 -2.70
N GLU A 23 -12.56 0.07 -4.01
CA GLU A 23 -11.55 -0.27 -5.03
C GLU A 23 -10.83 1.00 -5.50
N LEU A 24 -9.51 1.04 -5.31
CA LEU A 24 -8.65 2.13 -5.76
C LEU A 24 -7.53 1.62 -6.63
N SER A 25 -7.02 2.47 -7.52
CA SER A 25 -5.76 2.16 -8.18
C SER A 25 -4.62 2.19 -7.16
N ARG A 26 -3.52 1.51 -7.47
CA ARG A 26 -2.32 1.52 -6.63
C ARG A 26 -1.77 2.94 -6.43
N ILE A 27 -1.94 3.81 -7.42
CA ILE A 27 -1.48 5.20 -7.34
C ILE A 27 -2.39 5.96 -6.39
N ASP A 28 -3.71 5.90 -6.60
CA ASP A 28 -4.70 6.61 -5.77
C ASP A 28 -4.65 6.13 -4.32
N ALA A 29 -4.51 4.82 -4.09
CA ALA A 29 -4.38 4.26 -2.75
C ALA A 29 -3.11 4.75 -2.04
N ILE A 30 -2.00 4.91 -2.77
CA ILE A 30 -0.76 5.46 -2.20
C ILE A 30 -0.96 6.94 -1.86
N GLU A 31 -1.56 7.71 -2.75
CA GLU A 31 -1.81 9.15 -2.55
C GLU A 31 -2.77 9.39 -1.39
N ALA A 32 -3.90 8.69 -1.36
CA ALA A 32 -4.86 8.77 -0.26
C ALA A 32 -4.23 8.40 1.10
N VAL A 33 -3.29 7.45 1.14
CA VAL A 33 -2.56 7.12 2.38
C VAL A 33 -1.58 8.22 2.79
N ILE A 34 -0.89 8.83 1.83
CA ILE A 34 0.02 9.96 2.05
C ILE A 34 -0.77 11.15 2.62
N GLU A 35 -1.91 11.47 2.01
CA GLU A 35 -2.81 12.52 2.45
C GLU A 35 -3.37 12.23 3.85
N LYS A 36 -3.81 10.98 4.09
CA LYS A 36 -4.37 10.57 5.38
C LYS A 36 -3.36 10.59 6.53
N MET A 37 -2.10 10.27 6.26
CA MET A 37 -1.02 10.40 7.24
C MET A 37 -0.53 11.84 7.41
N GLY A 38 -0.89 12.75 6.50
CA GLY A 38 -0.34 14.11 6.49
C GLY A 38 1.17 14.13 6.27
N ILE A 39 1.69 13.22 5.43
CA ILE A 39 3.12 13.20 5.10
C ILE A 39 3.47 14.52 4.41
N THR A 40 4.46 15.23 4.94
CA THR A 40 4.88 16.52 4.39
C THR A 40 5.73 16.35 3.14
N ASP A 41 5.79 17.39 2.30
CA ASP A 41 6.66 17.43 1.13
C ASP A 41 8.12 17.17 1.48
N GLU A 42 8.59 17.61 2.66
CA GLU A 42 9.94 17.33 3.15
C GLU A 42 10.18 15.83 3.35
N GLN A 43 9.23 15.12 3.97
CA GLN A 43 9.31 13.67 4.13
C GLN A 43 9.18 12.94 2.78
N MET A 44 8.37 13.47 1.87
CA MET A 44 8.15 12.92 0.54
C MET A 44 9.36 13.11 -0.39
N SER A 45 10.10 14.21 -0.20
CA SER A 45 11.33 14.54 -0.92
C SER A 45 12.50 13.67 -0.49
N ILE A 46 12.39 12.89 0.59
CA ILE A 46 13.43 11.96 1.01
C ILE A 46 13.40 10.75 0.07
N THR A 47 14.48 10.64 -0.70
CA THR A 47 14.71 9.52 -1.59
C THR A 47 15.65 8.51 -0.94
N GLN A 48 15.49 7.24 -1.32
CA GLN A 48 16.36 6.19 -0.85
C GLN A 48 17.70 6.25 -1.57
N GLU A 49 18.80 6.32 -0.82
CA GLU A 49 20.17 6.50 -1.34
C GLU A 49 20.56 5.45 -2.39
N SER A 50 20.07 4.20 -2.26
CA SER A 50 20.41 3.13 -3.21
C SER A 50 19.76 3.26 -4.58
N ASN A 51 18.55 3.82 -4.69
CA ASN A 51 17.72 3.70 -5.90
C ASN A 51 17.09 5.02 -6.36
N GLY A 52 17.27 6.13 -5.63
CA GLY A 52 16.69 7.43 -5.94
C GLY A 52 15.17 7.49 -5.89
N LYS A 53 14.50 6.42 -5.47
CA LYS A 53 13.03 6.35 -5.38
C LYS A 53 12.56 7.00 -4.08
N PRO A 54 11.39 7.66 -4.08
CA PRO A 54 10.84 8.24 -2.86
C PRO A 54 10.61 7.16 -1.80
N LEU A 55 11.18 7.38 -0.64
CA LEU A 55 11.30 6.36 0.41
C LEU A 55 9.92 5.99 0.98
N VAL A 56 9.03 6.98 1.13
CA VAL A 56 7.63 6.79 1.56
C VAL A 56 6.85 5.90 0.57
N ARG A 57 6.92 6.18 -0.73
CA ARG A 57 6.25 5.36 -1.77
C ARG A 57 6.77 3.91 -1.74
N GLY A 58 8.06 3.73 -1.48
CA GLY A 58 8.65 2.40 -1.27
C GLY A 58 8.05 1.69 -0.06
N ARG A 59 7.93 2.37 1.09
CA ARG A 59 7.36 1.83 2.33
C ARG A 59 5.89 1.45 2.18
N ILE A 60 5.07 2.28 1.53
CA ILE A 60 3.67 1.96 1.25
C ILE A 60 3.56 0.75 0.31
N GLY A 61 4.46 0.65 -0.68
CA GLY A 61 4.58 -0.52 -1.54
C GLY A 61 4.81 -1.81 -0.74
N TRP A 62 5.75 -1.80 0.20
CA TRP A 62 5.98 -2.93 1.10
C TRP A 62 4.77 -3.24 1.98
N ALA A 63 4.15 -2.22 2.57
CA ALA A 63 2.92 -2.39 3.36
C ALA A 63 1.83 -3.12 2.57
N SER A 64 1.61 -2.73 1.31
CA SER A 64 0.62 -3.38 0.43
C SER A 64 0.95 -4.85 0.14
N SER A 65 2.21 -5.19 -0.08
CA SER A 65 2.64 -6.57 -0.30
C SER A 65 2.38 -7.45 0.92
N TYR A 66 2.73 -6.97 2.11
CA TYR A 66 2.47 -7.68 3.36
C TYR A 66 0.97 -7.86 3.62
N LEU A 67 0.17 -6.82 3.39
CA LEU A 67 -1.29 -6.91 3.54
C LEU A 67 -1.94 -7.87 2.54
N ARG A 68 -1.39 -7.94 1.33
CA ARG A 68 -1.81 -8.90 0.31
C ARG A 68 -1.51 -10.33 0.72
N VAL A 69 -0.32 -10.58 1.26
CA VAL A 69 0.06 -11.90 1.81
C VAL A 69 -0.78 -12.24 3.05
N ALA A 70 -1.10 -11.26 3.89
CA ALA A 70 -2.00 -11.46 5.03
C ALA A 70 -3.47 -11.70 4.63
N GLY A 71 -3.83 -11.54 3.35
CA GLY A 71 -5.21 -11.65 2.87
C GLY A 71 -6.11 -10.47 3.25
N ALA A 72 -5.55 -9.41 3.84
CA ALA A 72 -6.26 -8.19 4.23
C ALA A 72 -6.43 -7.19 3.07
N LEU A 73 -5.70 -7.40 1.96
CA LEU A 73 -5.79 -6.63 0.73
C LEU A 73 -5.89 -7.58 -0.46
N VAL A 74 -6.83 -7.31 -1.37
CA VAL A 74 -6.93 -8.02 -2.64
C VAL A 74 -6.62 -7.05 -3.78
N GLY A 75 -6.12 -7.56 -4.90
CA GLY A 75 -6.01 -6.76 -6.12
C GLY A 75 -6.90 -7.36 -7.19
N PRO A 76 -8.11 -6.82 -7.40
CA PRO A 76 -9.06 -7.37 -8.35
C PRO A 76 -8.56 -7.26 -9.80
N LYS A 77 -7.75 -6.23 -10.08
CA LYS A 77 -7.15 -5.95 -11.38
C LYS A 77 -5.68 -5.59 -11.23
N ARG A 78 -4.93 -5.69 -12.32
CA ARG A 78 -3.52 -5.30 -12.34
C ARG A 78 -3.39 -3.81 -12.01
N GLY A 79 -2.68 -3.49 -10.93
CA GLY A 79 -2.50 -2.12 -10.48
C GLY A 79 -3.68 -1.56 -9.68
N PHE A 80 -4.61 -2.39 -9.20
CA PHE A 80 -5.71 -1.99 -8.31
C PHE A 80 -5.62 -2.73 -6.98
N PHE A 81 -6.11 -2.07 -5.93
CA PHE A 81 -6.26 -2.57 -4.57
C PHE A 81 -7.71 -2.44 -4.13
N ALA A 82 -8.20 -3.43 -3.40
CA ALA A 82 -9.52 -3.42 -2.78
C ALA A 82 -9.46 -4.17 -1.44
N SER A 83 -10.42 -3.88 -0.56
CA SER A 83 -10.58 -4.64 0.67
C SER A 83 -11.25 -6.00 0.37
N PRO A 84 -10.85 -7.10 1.04
CA PRO A 84 -11.34 -8.46 0.78
C PRO A 84 -12.85 -8.65 1.05
N GLY A 85 -13.45 -7.75 1.83
CA GLY A 85 -14.88 -7.73 2.13
C GLY A 85 -15.71 -6.91 1.14
N PHE A 86 -15.08 -6.09 0.28
CA PHE A 86 -15.79 -5.33 -0.75
C PHE A 86 -16.06 -6.24 -1.95
N ARG A 87 -17.16 -7.00 -1.87
CA ARG A 87 -17.65 -7.85 -2.97
C ARG A 87 -18.81 -7.16 -3.67
N LYS A 88 -18.73 -7.01 -5.00
CA LYS A 88 -19.93 -7.19 -5.85
C LYS A 88 -20.15 -8.67 -6.18
N ASP A 89 -19.09 -9.47 -6.34
CA ASP A 89 -19.24 -10.87 -6.73
C ASP A 89 -18.12 -11.73 -6.10
N VAL A 90 -18.48 -12.95 -5.69
CA VAL A 90 -17.71 -13.84 -4.83
C VAL A 90 -16.80 -14.75 -5.65
N THR A 91 -15.47 -14.71 -5.41
CA THR A 91 -14.60 -15.87 -5.66
C THR A 91 -13.49 -15.94 -4.60
N PRO A 92 -13.24 -17.09 -3.96
CA PRO A 92 -12.27 -17.21 -2.87
C PRO A 92 -10.84 -17.44 -3.36
N LEU A 93 -9.92 -16.85 -2.59
CA LEU A 93 -8.57 -17.30 -2.23
C LEU A 93 -7.77 -18.14 -3.25
N ILE A 94 -6.74 -17.52 -3.83
CA ILE A 94 -5.54 -18.23 -4.29
C ILE A 94 -4.30 -17.44 -3.84
N HIS A 95 -3.54 -18.03 -2.91
CA HIS A 95 -2.10 -17.79 -2.78
C HIS A 95 -1.38 -18.67 -3.82
N PRO A 96 -0.35 -18.15 -4.51
CA PRO A 96 0.97 -18.64 -4.14
C PRO A 96 2.04 -17.55 -4.04
N SER A 97 2.94 -17.85 -3.12
CA SER A 97 4.29 -17.39 -2.85
C SER A 97 5.12 -16.92 -4.05
N GLY A 98 6.06 -16.01 -3.77
CA GLY A 98 7.40 -16.09 -4.37
C GLY A 98 7.78 -14.93 -5.28
N GLY A 99 8.70 -14.08 -4.79
CA GLY A 99 9.35 -13.07 -5.61
C GLY A 99 10.42 -12.30 -4.85
N LEU A 100 11.27 -12.99 -4.07
CA LEU A 100 12.60 -12.43 -3.77
C LEU A 100 13.33 -12.29 -5.11
N ARG A 101 13.59 -11.05 -5.53
CA ARG A 101 14.57 -10.76 -6.57
C ARG A 101 15.95 -10.95 -5.95
N THR A 102 16.65 -11.98 -6.41
CA THR A 102 18.13 -11.99 -6.51
C THR A 102 18.62 -10.77 -7.28
#